data_AF-Q1JN56-F1
#
_entry.id   AF-Q1JN56-F1
#
_cell.length_a   1.000
_cell.length_b   1.000
_cell.length_c   1.000
_cell.angle_alpha   90.00
_cell.angle_beta   90.00
_cell.angle_gamma   90.00
#
_symmetry.space_group_name_H-M   'P 1'
#
loop_
_entity.id
_entity.type
_entity.pdbx_description
1 polymer ?
#
loop_
_entity_poly.entity_id
_entity_poly.type
_entity_poly.pdbx_seq_one_letter_code
_entity_poly.pdbx_strand_id
1 'polypeptide(L)'
;MKWSDFMKTKSKRFLNLATLCLALLGTTLLMGRPVNAEVTYTGERSTSVNGPGEDSSSEKTEQTSDSDKRDRNRGYEEGYKRGQESDNRVLDRGTIEVPYNVIDGVEYKDGYEQGFAAGWYDGHPITALLDIAWSYLTYAFDVLFGGTNS
;
A
#
# COMPACT_ATOMS: atom_id res chain seq x y z
N MET A 1 -32.27 33.38 -45.33
CA MET A 1 -31.28 33.43 -44.22
C MET A 1 -30.34 32.24 -44.37
N LYS A 2 -29.04 32.48 -44.38
CA LYS A 2 -27.98 31.53 -44.81
C LYS A 2 -27.46 30.76 -43.59
N TRP A 3 -27.38 29.43 -43.69
CA TRP A 3 -26.94 28.49 -42.64
C TRP A 3 -25.44 28.56 -42.27
N SER A 4 -24.68 29.51 -42.82
CA SER A 4 -23.21 29.51 -42.78
C SER A 4 -22.57 30.10 -41.52
N ASP A 5 -23.36 30.59 -40.55
CA ASP A 5 -22.82 31.29 -39.38
C ASP A 5 -22.68 30.42 -38.11
N PHE A 6 -23.03 29.13 -38.16
CA PHE A 6 -23.03 28.28 -36.95
C PHE A 6 -21.67 27.66 -36.58
N MET A 7 -20.63 27.77 -37.42
CA MET A 7 -19.33 27.11 -37.21
C MET A 7 -18.17 28.12 -37.17
N LYS A 8 -18.25 29.13 -36.31
CA LYS A 8 -17.15 30.09 -36.17
C LYS A 8 -16.95 30.66 -34.76
N THR A 9 -17.07 29.83 -33.74
CA THR A 9 -16.53 30.16 -32.41
C THR A 9 -15.25 29.37 -32.17
N LYS A 10 -14.13 29.84 -32.74
CA LYS A 10 -12.79 29.38 -32.32
C LYS A 10 -12.56 29.84 -30.88
N SER A 11 -12.93 29.01 -29.91
CA SER A 11 -12.60 29.24 -28.50
C SER A 11 -11.11 28.97 -28.26
N LYS A 12 -10.26 29.94 -28.60
CA LYS A 12 -8.82 29.94 -28.27
C LYS A 12 -8.51 29.86 -26.76
N ARG A 13 -9.55 29.88 -25.92
CA ARG A 13 -9.45 29.85 -24.45
C ARG A 13 -9.39 28.44 -23.86
N PHE A 14 -9.79 27.41 -24.60
CA PHE A 14 -9.72 26.02 -24.11
C PHE A 14 -8.34 25.38 -24.27
N LEU A 15 -7.51 25.87 -25.21
CA LEU A 15 -6.19 25.30 -25.43
C LEU A 15 -5.21 25.57 -24.27
N ASN A 16 -5.58 26.48 -23.36
CA ASN A 16 -4.78 26.81 -22.19
C ASN A 16 -5.21 26.03 -20.94
N LEU A 17 -6.24 25.17 -21.01
CA LEU A 17 -6.67 24.38 -19.85
C LEU A 17 -5.67 23.25 -19.57
N ALA A 18 -5.20 22.56 -20.61
CA ALA A 18 -4.22 21.49 -20.47
C ALA A 18 -2.90 22.02 -19.90
N THR A 19 -2.39 23.13 -20.42
CA THR A 19 -1.19 23.81 -19.90
C THR A 19 -1.39 24.38 -18.51
N LEU A 20 -2.57 24.91 -18.19
CA LEU A 20 -2.90 25.40 -16.85
C LEU A 20 -3.01 24.27 -15.84
N CYS A 21 -3.60 23.13 -16.19
CA CYS A 21 -3.62 21.92 -15.36
C CYS A 21 -2.22 21.33 -15.16
N LEU A 22 -1.39 21.27 -16.20
CA LEU A 22 -0.01 20.80 -16.08
C LEU A 22 0.85 21.74 -15.23
N ALA A 23 0.62 23.05 -15.31
CA ALA A 23 1.30 24.05 -14.50
C ALA A 23 0.85 24.00 -13.03
N LEU A 24 -0.45 23.84 -12.76
CA LEU A 24 -1.00 23.68 -11.41
C LEU A 24 -0.55 22.36 -10.78
N LEU A 25 -0.62 21.24 -11.52
CA LEU A 25 -0.12 19.94 -11.03
C LEU A 25 1.40 19.96 -10.81
N GLY A 26 2.17 20.51 -11.74
CA GLY A 26 3.63 20.59 -11.62
C GLY A 26 4.10 21.41 -10.42
N THR A 27 3.41 22.51 -10.10
CA THR A 27 3.72 23.32 -8.90
C THR A 27 3.28 22.63 -7.62
N THR A 28 2.16 21.90 -7.60
CA THR A 28 1.78 21.06 -6.44
C THR A 28 2.72 19.88 -6.23
N LEU A 29 3.31 19.32 -7.29
CA LEU A 29 4.28 18.22 -7.19
C LEU A 29 5.64 18.69 -6.66
N LEU A 30 6.04 19.94 -6.94
CA LEU A 30 7.27 20.54 -6.43
C LEU A 30 7.12 21.19 -5.04
N MET A 31 5.95 21.72 -4.70
CA MET A 31 5.68 22.27 -3.36
C MET A 31 5.13 21.24 -2.38
N GLY A 32 4.62 20.11 -2.88
CA GLY A 32 4.43 18.89 -2.11
C GLY A 32 5.80 18.45 -1.63
N ARG A 33 6.16 18.90 -0.43
CA ARG A 33 7.36 18.48 0.28
C ARG A 33 7.54 16.97 0.07
N PRO A 34 8.74 16.48 -0.27
CA PRO A 34 8.99 15.06 -0.14
C PRO A 34 8.71 14.73 1.33
N VAL A 35 7.61 14.03 1.58
CA VAL A 35 7.39 13.42 2.87
C VAL A 35 8.49 12.36 2.92
N ASN A 36 9.59 12.72 3.58
CA ASN A 36 10.54 11.75 4.05
C ASN A 36 9.70 10.70 4.78
N ALA A 37 9.56 9.53 4.18
CA ALA A 37 9.06 8.36 4.87
C ALA A 37 10.16 7.96 5.86
N GLU A 38 10.30 8.75 6.91
CA GLU A 38 10.82 8.25 8.16
C GLU A 38 9.75 7.28 8.65
N VAL A 39 9.94 6.00 8.28
CA VAL A 39 9.29 4.89 8.96
C VAL A 39 9.81 4.93 10.39
N THR A 40 9.17 5.75 11.23
CA THR A 40 9.25 5.54 12.67
C THR A 40 8.49 4.24 12.90
N TYR A 41 9.24 3.16 13.12
CA TYR A 41 8.70 1.95 13.71
C TYR A 41 8.17 2.30 15.11
N THR A 42 6.95 2.81 15.21
CA THR A 42 6.21 2.80 16.47
C THR A 42 5.82 1.35 16.72
N GLY A 43 6.74 0.62 17.34
CA GLY A 43 6.40 -0.55 18.13
C GLY A 43 5.46 -0.07 19.25
N GLU A 44 4.17 -0.13 18.98
CA GLU A 44 3.14 0.11 19.98
C GLU A 44 3.22 -1.01 21.01
N ARG A 45 4.01 -0.74 22.05
CA ARG A 45 3.98 -1.44 23.32
C ARG A 45 2.63 -1.13 23.96
N SER A 46 1.59 -1.89 23.62
CA SER A 46 0.33 -1.88 24.35
C SER A 46 0.53 -2.55 25.72
N THR A 47 1.01 -1.77 26.68
CA THR A 47 0.78 -2.03 28.10
C THR A 47 -0.64 -1.60 28.44
N SER A 48 -1.52 -2.57 28.74
CA SER A 48 -2.76 -2.38 29.49
C SER A 48 -3.07 -3.68 30.26
N VAL A 49 -2.54 -3.81 31.48
CA VAL A 49 -3.25 -3.74 32.78
C VAL A 49 -4.15 -4.95 33.07
N ASN A 50 -3.64 -5.77 34.00
CA ASN A 50 -4.23 -6.83 34.85
C ASN A 50 -5.76 -7.06 34.82
N GLY A 51 -6.14 -8.32 34.64
CA GLY A 51 -7.26 -8.97 35.34
C GLY A 51 -6.74 -10.23 36.05
N PRO A 52 -7.09 -10.49 37.33
CA PRO A 52 -6.61 -11.67 38.04
C PRO A 52 -7.50 -12.87 37.72
N GLY A 53 -6.92 -13.87 37.07
CA GLY A 53 -7.53 -15.18 36.87
C GLY A 53 -6.42 -16.22 37.00
N GLU A 54 -6.36 -16.83 38.17
CA GLU A 54 -5.54 -18.01 38.45
C GLU A 54 -5.92 -19.12 37.45
N ASP A 55 -4.93 -19.68 36.74
CA ASP A 55 -4.62 -21.11 36.78
C ASP A 55 -3.62 -21.52 35.68
N SER A 56 -2.47 -22.02 36.13
CA SER A 56 -1.57 -22.99 35.47
C SER A 56 -1.42 -22.96 33.94
N SER A 57 -0.38 -22.30 33.42
CA SER A 57 0.48 -22.75 32.28
C SER A 57 1.38 -21.62 31.73
N SER A 58 2.20 -20.95 32.56
CA SER A 58 2.95 -19.76 32.10
C SER A 58 4.30 -20.04 31.43
N GLU A 59 4.79 -21.27 31.37
CA GLU A 59 6.12 -21.56 30.81
C GLU A 59 6.08 -21.92 29.31
N LYS A 60 4.90 -22.29 28.78
CA LYS A 60 4.71 -22.70 27.38
C LYS A 60 4.38 -21.52 26.45
N THR A 61 3.75 -20.47 26.97
CA THR A 61 3.23 -19.33 26.20
C THR A 61 4.31 -18.33 25.79
N GLU A 62 5.38 -18.17 26.56
CA GLU A 62 6.49 -17.27 26.21
C GLU A 62 7.37 -17.85 25.09
N GLN A 63 7.62 -19.17 25.12
CA GLN A 63 8.40 -19.85 24.07
C GLN A 63 7.65 -19.92 22.74
N THR A 64 6.33 -20.16 22.75
CA THR A 64 5.51 -20.08 21.53
C THR A 64 5.49 -18.66 20.99
N SER A 65 5.27 -17.65 21.83
CA SER A 65 5.26 -16.25 21.38
C SER A 65 6.58 -15.80 20.74
N ASP A 66 7.71 -16.35 21.17
CA ASP A 66 9.02 -16.05 20.59
C ASP A 66 9.32 -16.88 19.33
N SER A 67 8.84 -18.12 19.22
CA SER A 67 8.89 -18.87 17.95
C SER A 67 8.00 -18.23 16.88
N ASP A 68 6.78 -17.83 17.24
CA ASP A 68 5.78 -17.28 16.32
C ASP A 68 6.28 -15.97 15.69
N LYS A 69 6.87 -15.08 16.52
CA LYS A 69 7.50 -13.85 16.04
C LYS A 69 8.72 -14.11 15.17
N ARG A 70 9.55 -15.10 15.52
CA ARG A 70 10.74 -15.45 14.73
C ARG A 70 10.35 -15.99 13.35
N ASP A 71 9.39 -16.90 13.31
CA ASP A 71 8.93 -17.53 12.06
C ASP A 71 8.21 -16.51 11.18
N ARG A 72 7.38 -15.64 11.75
CA ARG A 72 6.77 -14.52 11.03
C ARG A 72 7.80 -13.54 10.47
N ASN A 73 8.78 -13.13 11.26
CA ASN A 73 9.84 -12.22 10.79
C ASN A 73 10.65 -12.85 9.66
N ARG A 74 10.97 -14.14 9.79
CA ARG A 74 11.67 -14.86 8.72
C ARG A 74 10.84 -14.95 7.45
N GLY A 75 9.56 -15.29 7.59
CA GLY A 75 8.61 -15.26 6.47
C GLY A 75 8.62 -13.91 5.79
N TYR A 76 8.52 -12.82 6.56
CA TYR A 76 8.56 -11.45 6.05
C TYR A 76 9.83 -11.16 5.25
N GLU A 77 11.01 -11.49 5.77
CA GLU A 77 12.28 -11.23 5.06
C GLU A 77 12.38 -12.00 3.74
N GLU A 78 11.98 -13.28 3.74
CA GLU A 78 12.02 -14.13 2.55
C GLU A 78 10.97 -13.68 1.52
N GLY A 79 9.76 -13.38 1.97
CA GLY A 79 8.68 -12.81 1.16
C GLY A 79 9.08 -11.47 0.54
N TYR A 80 9.69 -10.58 1.32
CA TYR A 80 10.13 -9.25 0.86
C TYR A 80 11.15 -9.33 -0.29
N LYS A 81 12.14 -10.21 -0.18
CA LYS A 81 13.10 -10.44 -1.27
C LYS A 81 12.40 -10.99 -2.51
N ARG A 82 11.51 -11.97 -2.34
CA ARG A 82 10.76 -12.56 -3.45
C ARG A 82 9.83 -11.56 -4.13
N GLY A 83 9.19 -10.69 -3.36
CA GLY A 83 8.29 -9.65 -3.84
C GLY A 83 9.01 -8.65 -4.74
N GLN A 84 10.21 -8.22 -4.36
CA GLN A 84 11.02 -7.31 -5.19
C GLN A 84 11.35 -7.89 -6.57
N GLU A 85 11.56 -9.20 -6.66
CA GLU A 85 11.91 -9.91 -7.89
C GLU A 85 10.69 -10.41 -8.68
N SER A 86 9.47 -10.26 -8.14
CA SER A 86 8.26 -10.78 -8.75
C SER A 86 7.60 -9.75 -9.65
N ASP A 87 7.36 -10.11 -10.92
CA ASP A 87 6.55 -9.28 -11.81
C ASP A 87 5.07 -9.23 -11.38
N ASN A 88 4.60 -10.28 -10.70
CA ASN A 88 3.22 -10.40 -10.24
C ASN A 88 3.05 -9.81 -8.85
N ARG A 89 2.06 -8.93 -8.71
CA ARG A 89 1.65 -8.34 -7.42
C ARG A 89 0.89 -9.33 -6.53
N VAL A 90 0.20 -10.29 -7.13
CA VAL A 90 -0.65 -11.25 -6.42
C VAL A 90 0.12 -12.51 -6.11
N LEU A 91 0.10 -12.91 -4.84
CA LEU A 91 0.67 -14.15 -4.34
C LEU A 91 -0.46 -15.10 -3.95
N ASP A 92 -0.35 -16.37 -4.31
CA ASP A 92 -1.22 -17.42 -3.78
C ASP A 92 -0.57 -18.02 -2.53
N ARG A 93 -1.19 -17.81 -1.36
CA ARG A 93 -0.76 -18.37 -0.07
C ARG A 93 -0.53 -19.89 -0.10
N GLY A 94 -1.32 -20.60 -0.91
CA GLY A 94 -1.24 -22.05 -1.06
C GLY A 94 0.10 -22.49 -1.63
N THR A 95 0.73 -21.65 -2.45
CA THR A 95 2.01 -21.92 -3.12
C THR A 95 3.24 -21.60 -2.26
N ILE A 96 3.06 -20.96 -1.10
CA ILE A 96 4.17 -20.63 -0.21
C ILE A 96 4.69 -21.93 0.42
N GLU A 97 5.93 -22.28 0.06
CA GLU A 97 6.67 -23.39 0.66
C GLU A 97 7.16 -22.99 2.05
N VAL A 98 6.85 -23.81 3.06
CA VAL A 98 7.29 -23.58 4.44
C VAL A 98 8.56 -24.39 4.66
N PRO A 99 9.71 -23.74 4.99
CA PRO A 99 10.94 -24.45 5.31
C PRO A 99 10.77 -25.41 6.49
N TYR A 100 11.47 -26.55 6.46
CA TYR A 100 11.36 -27.61 7.48
C TYR A 100 11.69 -27.15 8.91
N ASN A 101 12.47 -26.07 9.04
CA ASN A 101 12.94 -25.53 10.31
C ASN A 101 12.07 -24.39 10.85
N VAL A 102 10.88 -24.19 10.28
CA VAL A 102 9.82 -23.32 10.80
C VAL A 102 8.97 -24.12 11.78
N ILE A 103 8.70 -23.54 12.95
CA ILE A 103 7.90 -24.15 14.01
C ILE A 103 6.42 -23.85 13.76
N ASP A 104 6.09 -22.59 13.47
CA ASP A 104 4.76 -22.15 13.09
C ASP A 104 4.71 -21.75 11.61
N GLY A 105 4.25 -22.69 10.79
CA GLY A 105 4.08 -22.47 9.35
C GLY A 105 2.98 -21.47 8.99
N VAL A 106 2.01 -21.23 9.88
CA VAL A 106 0.94 -20.25 9.65
C VAL A 106 1.51 -18.86 9.82
N GLU A 107 2.21 -18.60 10.92
CA GLU A 107 2.86 -17.31 11.19
C GLU A 107 3.95 -17.00 10.17
N TYR A 108 4.74 -18.00 9.76
CA TYR A 108 5.67 -17.83 8.64
C TYR A 108 4.96 -17.40 7.36
N LYS A 109 3.85 -18.05 6.99
CA LYS A 109 3.08 -17.68 5.78
C LYS A 109 2.49 -16.28 5.88
N ASP A 110 1.94 -15.90 7.04
CA ASP A 110 1.42 -14.55 7.28
C ASP A 110 2.52 -13.49 7.14
N GLY A 111 3.70 -13.76 7.70
CA GLY A 111 4.88 -12.93 7.51
C GLY A 111 5.28 -12.83 6.05
N TYR A 112 5.34 -13.96 5.34
CA TYR A 112 5.72 -14.04 3.94
C TYR A 112 4.79 -13.23 3.03
N GLU A 113 3.48 -13.34 3.20
CA GLU A 113 2.52 -12.55 2.41
C GLU A 113 2.71 -11.05 2.62
N GLN A 114 2.88 -10.62 3.87
CA GLN A 114 3.11 -9.21 4.22
C GLN A 114 4.43 -8.71 3.62
N GLY A 115 5.50 -9.48 3.78
CA GLY A 115 6.81 -9.17 3.22
C GLY A 115 6.76 -9.08 1.70
N PHE A 116 6.12 -10.04 1.04
CA PHE A 116 5.97 -10.07 -0.41
C PHE A 116 5.28 -8.83 -0.96
N ALA A 117 4.17 -8.42 -0.35
CA ALA A 117 3.48 -7.21 -0.76
C ALA A 117 4.36 -5.97 -0.62
N ALA A 118 5.05 -5.82 0.53
CA ALA A 118 5.97 -4.70 0.78
C ALA A 118 7.14 -4.69 -0.22
N GLY A 119 7.78 -5.84 -0.43
CA GLY A 119 8.90 -5.97 -1.36
C GLY A 119 8.51 -5.69 -2.79
N TRP A 120 7.31 -6.11 -3.21
CA TRP A 120 6.81 -5.81 -4.56
C TRP A 120 6.70 -4.31 -4.80
N TYR A 121 6.13 -3.56 -3.86
CA TYR A 121 6.03 -2.09 -3.97
C TYR A 121 7.39 -1.42 -4.05
N ASP A 122 8.36 -1.88 -3.25
CA ASP A 122 9.72 -1.33 -3.26
C ASP A 122 10.44 -1.63 -4.58
N GLY A 123 10.24 -2.82 -5.15
CA GLY A 123 10.81 -3.21 -6.44
C GLY A 123 10.14 -2.55 -7.65
N HIS A 124 8.89 -2.06 -7.49
CA HIS A 124 8.06 -1.54 -8.59
C HIS A 124 7.61 -0.09 -8.33
N PRO A 125 8.54 0.86 -8.13
CA PRO A 125 8.21 2.22 -7.68
C PRO A 125 7.32 2.97 -8.67
N ILE A 126 7.51 2.76 -9.98
CA ILE A 126 6.69 3.43 -11.00
C ILE A 126 5.25 2.88 -10.95
N THR A 127 5.08 1.57 -10.84
CA THR A 127 3.75 0.95 -10.73
C THR A 127 3.06 1.34 -9.44
N ALA A 128 3.80 1.39 -8.33
CA ALA A 128 3.31 1.89 -7.04
C ALA A 128 2.82 3.35 -7.15
N LEU A 129 3.60 4.22 -7.80
CA LEU A 129 3.21 5.61 -8.04
C LEU A 129 1.97 5.73 -8.94
N LEU A 130 1.87 4.90 -9.98
CA LEU A 130 0.69 4.87 -10.85
C LEU A 130 -0.56 4.42 -10.10
N ASP A 131 -0.46 3.38 -9.26
CA ASP A 131 -1.57 2.92 -8.40
C ASP A 131 -2.04 4.03 -7.45
N ILE A 132 -1.10 4.72 -6.80
CA ILE A 132 -1.40 5.86 -5.93
C ILE A 132 -2.05 7.00 -6.72
N ALA A 133 -1.47 7.39 -7.84
CA ALA A 133 -1.98 8.46 -8.69
C ALA A 133 -3.38 8.14 -9.22
N TRP A 134 -3.63 6.89 -9.61
CA TRP A 134 -4.93 6.43 -10.06
C TRP A 134 -5.97 6.43 -8.94
N SER A 135 -5.59 6.02 -7.73
CA SER A 135 -6.45 6.09 -6.54
C SER A 135 -6.88 7.53 -6.24
N TYR A 136 -5.94 8.48 -6.25
CA TYR A 136 -6.27 9.90 -6.07
C TYR A 136 -7.15 10.46 -7.20
N LEU A 137 -6.86 10.08 -8.45
CA LEU A 137 -7.65 10.52 -9.60
C LEU A 137 -9.09 10.02 -9.51
N THR A 138 -9.28 8.73 -9.21
CA THR A 138 -10.61 8.13 -9.07
C THR A 138 -11.37 8.72 -7.89
N TYR A 139 -10.72 8.93 -6.75
CA TYR A 139 -11.31 9.62 -5.61
C TYR A 139 -11.75 11.05 -5.97
N ALA A 140 -10.88 11.83 -6.61
CA ALA A 140 -11.23 13.20 -7.02
C ALA A 140 -12.36 13.23 -8.06
N PHE A 141 -12.38 12.27 -8.98
CA PHE A 141 -13.44 12.13 -9.97
C PHE A 141 -14.77 11.76 -9.32
N ASP A 142 -14.76 10.86 -8.34
CA ASP A 142 -15.95 10.48 -7.57
C ASP A 142 -16.48 11.65 -6.73
N VAL A 143 -15.61 12.42 -6.09
CA VAL A 143 -16.01 13.65 -5.38
C VAL A 143 -16.61 14.69 -6.34
N LEU A 144 -16.05 14.84 -7.54
CA LEU A 144 -16.46 15.86 -8.50
C LEU A 144 -17.72 15.50 -9.30
N PHE A 145 -17.91 14.21 -9.62
CA PHE A 145 -18.97 13.73 -10.52
C PHE A 145 -19.85 12.63 -9.92
N GLY A 146 -19.39 11.96 -8.87
CA GLY A 146 -20.11 10.89 -8.17
C GLY A 146 -21.21 11.39 -7.23
N GLY A 147 -21.44 12.71 -7.16
CA GLY A 147 -22.64 13.36 -6.64
C GLY A 147 -23.28 12.61 -5.48
N THR A 148 -22.72 12.79 -4.27
CA THR A 148 -23.21 12.29 -2.96
C THR A 148 -24.57 11.59 -3.05
N ASN A 149 -24.56 10.28 -3.27
CA ASN A 149 -25.75 9.47 -3.01
C ASN A 149 -25.94 9.45 -1.49
N SER A 150 -26.85 10.31 -1.01
CA SER A 150 -27.35 10.30 0.37
C SER A 150 -28.21 9.07 0.64
#